data_AF-A0AAJ6EVA0-F1
#
_entry.id   AF-A0AAJ6EVA0-F1
#
_cell.length_a   1.000
_cell.length_b   1.000
_cell.length_c   1.000
_cell.angle_alpha   90.00
_cell.angle_beta   90.00
_cell.angle_gamma   90.00
#
_symmetry.space_group_name_H-M   'P 1'
#
loop_
_entity.id
_entity.type
_entity.pdbx_description
1 polymer ?
#
loop_
_entity_poly.entity_id
_entity_poly.type
_entity_poly.pdbx_seq_one_letter_code
_entity_poly.pdbx_strand_id
1 'polypeptide(L)'
;MRTKTLTITVLAALALLGSPSRAVETYDVWNSSGVRFMRARIFGTGDGPFCCQGDDEHSLRNLPQWEIDHSLAAIRYWAEIIKVAPGQSPAIVNIGGVGDDNAYAFVPASPGSGTKVQAALTGQDPGELHYGAHGMVMIGQMGFSSEAYIPSQLPMTAKIGLTSVMIHEFAHQLGFSSTISYERSPYALSGHFPEAINGWTDHLYDDNGKRAKPGQTIYCSACANPRADDVFDLRRDRGYFAGKYVSEVLAGAMPGIPVRVMNEDGRLDAPFASHSELKNSLMSHQQYGNYTFLMEAELAALQDIGYSIDRRKLFGYSIYGSGLNVVNDNPFFARTADGTAYLPNTYNTATLGVGLHVYGSGNTVVQRADLLSGGAGGAGIRVDGENIGSQFRRGPAFMRTAPMRAASCSPTAKIIRSLSVVTCRLSASMVSQQASTLATIR
;
A
#
# COMPACT_ATOMS: atom_id res chain seq x y z
N MET A 1 20.99 33.02 -69.50
CA MET A 1 22.30 33.35 -68.88
C MET A 1 22.09 33.55 -67.38
N ARG A 2 22.76 32.72 -66.56
CA ARG A 2 23.17 32.88 -65.15
C ARG A 2 22.27 33.70 -64.20
N THR A 3 21.78 33.08 -63.12
CA THR A 3 22.29 33.27 -61.74
C THR A 3 21.62 32.35 -60.69
N LYS A 4 22.44 31.48 -60.06
CA LYS A 4 22.58 31.13 -58.62
C LYS A 4 21.29 30.71 -57.87
N THR A 5 21.05 29.46 -57.42
CA THR A 5 21.86 28.52 -56.61
C THR A 5 22.55 29.16 -55.40
N LEU A 6 21.78 29.54 -54.36
CA LEU A 6 22.31 29.66 -52.99
C LEU A 6 21.15 29.85 -51.99
N THR A 7 20.67 28.78 -51.33
CA THR A 7 20.07 28.77 -49.96
C THR A 7 19.45 27.41 -49.63
N ILE A 8 20.25 26.34 -49.51
CA ILE A 8 19.77 25.08 -48.88
C ILE A 8 20.73 24.59 -47.77
N THR A 9 21.63 25.45 -47.27
CA THR A 9 22.63 25.04 -46.27
C THR A 9 22.44 25.64 -44.87
N VAL A 10 21.48 26.55 -44.67
CA VAL A 10 21.22 27.15 -43.34
C VAL A 10 20.04 26.48 -42.61
N LEU A 11 19.11 25.81 -43.32
CA LEU A 11 17.95 25.17 -42.69
C LEU A 11 18.26 23.81 -42.04
N ALA A 12 19.33 23.13 -42.47
CA ALA A 12 19.73 21.84 -41.88
C ALA A 12 20.53 21.98 -40.57
N ALA A 13 21.12 23.14 -40.31
CA ALA A 13 21.90 23.38 -39.08
C ALA A 13 21.03 23.78 -37.88
N LEU A 14 19.85 24.38 -38.10
CA LEU A 14 18.91 24.68 -37.00
C LEU A 14 18.09 23.46 -36.53
N ALA A 15 18.01 22.39 -37.32
CA ALA A 15 17.33 21.16 -36.93
C ALA A 15 18.15 20.29 -35.95
N LEU A 16 19.42 20.62 -35.72
CA LEU A 16 20.34 19.87 -34.84
C LEU A 16 20.58 20.56 -33.49
N LEU A 17 19.94 21.70 -33.24
CA LEU A 17 19.98 22.43 -31.96
C LEU A 17 18.66 22.34 -31.18
N GLY A 18 17.75 21.44 -31.60
CA GLY A 18 16.65 21.03 -30.75
C GLY A 18 17.22 20.31 -29.53
N SER A 19 17.39 21.03 -28.43
CA SER A 19 17.42 20.41 -27.10
C SER A 19 16.30 19.36 -27.07
N PRO A 20 16.55 18.12 -26.63
CA PRO A 20 15.44 17.20 -26.45
C PRO A 20 14.50 17.86 -25.44
N SER A 21 13.39 18.44 -25.91
CA SER A 21 12.24 18.64 -25.05
C SER A 21 11.83 17.22 -24.69
N ARG A 22 12.34 16.70 -23.57
CA ARG A 22 11.93 15.38 -23.11
C ARG A 22 10.47 15.53 -22.74
N ALA A 23 9.62 14.84 -23.48
CA ALA A 23 8.20 14.82 -23.22
C ALA A 23 7.98 13.92 -22.01
N VAL A 24 7.17 14.39 -21.06
CA VAL A 24 6.73 13.61 -19.89
C VAL A 24 6.27 12.22 -20.34
N GLU A 25 6.96 11.18 -19.88
CA GLU A 25 6.62 9.80 -20.22
C GLU A 25 5.31 9.41 -19.54
N THR A 26 4.39 8.78 -20.27
CA THR A 26 3.05 8.49 -19.76
C THR A 26 2.71 7.02 -19.92
N TYR A 27 2.21 6.40 -18.85
CA TYR A 27 1.82 5.01 -18.80
C TYR A 27 0.38 4.89 -18.31
N ASP A 28 -0.47 4.27 -19.13
CA ASP A 28 -1.81 3.88 -18.71
C ASP A 28 -1.76 2.48 -18.07
N VAL A 29 -2.50 2.29 -16.98
CA VAL A 29 -2.71 0.98 -16.33
C VAL A 29 -4.20 0.67 -16.34
N TRP A 30 -4.56 -0.54 -16.72
CA TRP A 30 -5.94 -1.01 -16.82
C TRP A 30 -6.23 -2.04 -15.73
N ASN A 31 -7.46 -2.07 -15.25
CA ASN A 31 -7.94 -3.11 -14.34
C ASN A 31 -8.32 -4.39 -15.10
N SER A 32 -8.68 -5.45 -14.36
CA SER A 32 -9.08 -6.74 -14.93
C SER A 32 -10.33 -6.70 -15.81
N SER A 33 -11.12 -5.63 -15.73
CA SER A 33 -12.32 -5.41 -16.56
C SER A 33 -12.03 -4.57 -17.81
N GLY A 34 -10.77 -4.24 -18.07
CA GLY A 34 -10.36 -3.43 -19.23
C GLY A 34 -10.62 -1.93 -19.08
N VAL A 35 -11.02 -1.46 -17.89
CA VAL A 35 -11.20 -0.04 -17.61
C VAL A 35 -9.85 0.56 -17.24
N ARG A 36 -9.49 1.72 -17.83
CA ARG A 36 -8.23 2.40 -17.52
C ARG A 36 -8.28 2.90 -16.07
N PHE A 37 -7.55 2.27 -15.17
CA PHE A 37 -7.56 2.58 -13.74
C PHE A 37 -6.83 3.88 -13.43
N MET A 38 -5.57 3.98 -13.87
CA MET A 38 -4.70 5.11 -13.56
C MET A 38 -3.74 5.41 -14.70
N ARG A 39 -3.39 6.68 -14.85
CA ARG A 39 -2.34 7.19 -15.74
C ARG A 39 -1.19 7.70 -14.88
N ALA A 40 -0.03 7.07 -15.00
CA ALA A 40 1.22 7.57 -14.42
C ALA A 40 1.92 8.48 -15.42
N ARG A 41 2.34 9.66 -14.96
CA ARG A 41 3.18 10.61 -15.68
C ARG A 41 4.54 10.66 -15.00
N ILE A 42 5.58 10.25 -15.69
CA ILE A 42 6.95 10.16 -15.17
C ILE A 42 7.71 11.42 -15.54
N PHE A 43 8.23 12.11 -14.52
CA PHE A 43 8.96 13.37 -14.68
C PHE A 43 10.45 13.16 -14.47
N GLY A 44 11.22 13.52 -15.49
CA GLY A 44 12.65 13.66 -15.43
C GLY A 44 13.10 15.09 -15.13
N THR A 45 14.42 15.28 -15.07
CA THR A 45 15.03 16.59 -14.90
C THR A 45 14.70 17.48 -16.11
N GLY A 46 14.05 18.61 -15.86
CA GLY A 46 13.72 19.61 -16.88
C GLY A 46 12.31 19.48 -17.51
N ASP A 47 11.50 18.50 -17.07
CA ASP A 47 10.15 18.26 -17.62
C ASP A 47 9.07 19.22 -17.09
N GLY A 48 9.48 20.25 -16.34
CA GLY A 48 8.60 21.23 -15.71
C GLY A 48 8.15 20.82 -14.30
N PRO A 49 7.19 21.55 -13.72
CA PRO A 49 6.72 21.30 -12.37
C PRO A 49 5.81 20.07 -12.32
N PHE A 50 5.93 19.24 -11.27
CA PHE A 50 5.18 17.99 -11.15
C PHE A 50 4.44 17.79 -9.82
N CYS A 51 4.87 18.45 -8.73
CA CYS A 51 4.32 18.18 -7.40
C CYS A 51 3.80 19.38 -6.62
N CYS A 52 4.64 20.00 -5.80
CA CYS A 52 4.24 21.01 -4.82
C CYS A 52 5.24 22.18 -4.86
N GLN A 53 4.78 23.38 -4.51
CA GLN A 53 5.65 24.56 -4.52
C GLN A 53 6.85 24.37 -3.57
N GLY A 54 8.03 24.83 -4.01
CA GLY A 54 9.27 24.75 -3.23
C GLY A 54 10.32 23.87 -3.90
N ASP A 55 11.25 23.33 -3.10
CA ASP A 55 12.44 22.62 -3.60
C ASP A 55 12.11 21.33 -4.38
N ASP A 56 10.94 20.74 -4.13
CA ASP A 56 10.43 19.52 -4.80
C ASP A 56 9.40 19.82 -5.91
N GLU A 57 9.29 21.09 -6.34
CA GLU A 57 8.42 21.45 -7.45
C GLU A 57 8.82 20.73 -8.74
N HIS A 58 10.11 20.44 -8.88
CA HIS A 58 10.72 19.80 -10.04
C HIS A 58 11.42 18.48 -9.68
N SER A 59 11.37 17.51 -10.62
CA SER A 59 12.12 16.27 -10.47
C SER A 59 13.62 16.56 -10.54
N LEU A 60 14.35 16.23 -9.47
CA LEU A 60 15.79 16.49 -9.32
C LEU A 60 16.64 15.41 -10.02
N ARG A 61 16.04 14.26 -10.35
CA ARG A 61 16.72 13.15 -11.02
C ARG A 61 15.79 12.40 -11.97
N ASN A 62 16.38 11.83 -13.02
CA ASN A 62 15.66 10.89 -13.87
C ASN A 62 15.49 9.55 -13.14
N LEU A 63 14.29 8.97 -13.21
CA LEU A 63 14.04 7.62 -12.69
C LEU A 63 14.58 6.59 -13.71
N PRO A 64 15.48 5.68 -13.33
CA PRO A 64 15.83 4.55 -14.18
C PRO A 64 14.62 3.63 -14.42
N GLN A 65 14.64 2.89 -15.52
CA GLN A 65 13.51 2.05 -15.95
C GLN A 65 12.99 1.10 -14.86
N TRP A 66 13.88 0.54 -14.03
CA TRP A 66 13.46 -0.37 -12.96
C TRP A 66 12.64 0.36 -11.87
N GLU A 67 12.89 1.64 -11.55
CA GLU A 67 12.05 2.39 -10.62
C GLU A 67 10.66 2.66 -11.20
N ILE A 68 10.62 2.95 -12.51
CA ILE A 68 9.37 3.09 -13.27
C ILE A 68 8.60 1.77 -13.24
N ASP A 69 9.25 0.65 -13.54
CA ASP A 69 8.61 -0.68 -13.56
C ASP A 69 8.06 -1.08 -12.19
N HIS A 70 8.80 -0.80 -11.10
CA HIS A 70 8.35 -1.03 -9.73
C HIS A 70 7.14 -0.15 -9.35
N SER A 71 7.14 1.11 -9.78
CA SER A 71 6.01 2.03 -9.60
C SER A 71 4.76 1.56 -10.35
N LEU A 72 4.92 1.13 -11.60
CA LEU A 72 3.84 0.57 -12.40
C LEU A 72 3.32 -0.76 -11.82
N ALA A 73 4.18 -1.58 -11.21
CA ALA A 73 3.77 -2.79 -10.51
C ALA A 73 2.87 -2.49 -9.31
N ALA A 74 3.16 -1.43 -8.54
CA ALA A 74 2.30 -0.99 -7.45
C ALA A 74 0.93 -0.48 -7.94
N ILE A 75 0.88 0.28 -9.05
CA ILE A 75 -0.39 0.70 -9.64
C ILE A 75 -1.20 -0.51 -10.13
N ARG A 76 -0.54 -1.52 -10.73
CA ARG A 76 -1.19 -2.77 -11.16
C ARG A 76 -1.76 -3.56 -9.98
N TYR A 77 -1.06 -3.58 -8.84
CA TYR A 77 -1.59 -4.16 -7.61
C TYR A 77 -2.91 -3.49 -7.22
N TRP A 78 -2.95 -2.15 -7.15
CA TRP A 78 -4.19 -1.44 -6.83
C TRP A 78 -5.31 -1.64 -7.88
N ALA A 79 -4.95 -1.68 -9.16
CA ALA A 79 -5.88 -1.96 -10.26
C ALA A 79 -6.49 -3.37 -10.20
N GLU A 80 -5.84 -4.32 -9.53
CA GLU A 80 -6.39 -5.67 -9.29
C GLU A 80 -7.44 -5.69 -8.17
N ILE A 81 -7.33 -4.77 -7.22
CA ILE A 81 -8.10 -4.70 -5.97
C ILE A 81 -9.36 -3.84 -6.13
N ILE A 82 -9.19 -2.64 -6.68
CA ILE A 82 -10.23 -1.62 -6.71
C ILE A 82 -11.07 -1.78 -7.99
N LYS A 83 -12.38 -2.00 -7.80
CA LYS A 83 -13.34 -1.97 -8.90
C LYS A 83 -13.75 -0.53 -9.18
N VAL A 84 -13.40 -0.03 -10.36
CA VAL A 84 -13.83 1.28 -10.87
C VAL A 84 -15.00 1.13 -11.82
N ALA A 85 -15.95 2.07 -11.78
CA ALA A 85 -17.06 2.11 -12.72
C ALA A 85 -16.56 2.49 -14.13
N PRO A 86 -17.06 1.84 -15.20
CA PRO A 86 -16.76 2.27 -16.57
C PRO A 86 -17.10 3.76 -16.78
N GLY A 87 -16.18 4.50 -17.40
CA GLY A 87 -16.37 5.92 -17.72
C GLY A 87 -15.96 6.92 -16.64
N GLN A 88 -15.58 6.46 -15.44
CA GLN A 88 -15.17 7.33 -14.32
C GLN A 88 -13.66 7.38 -14.10
N SER A 89 -12.87 7.17 -15.15
CA SER A 89 -11.43 6.93 -15.03
C SER A 89 -10.70 7.44 -16.28
N PRO A 90 -9.39 7.75 -16.19
CA PRO A 90 -8.44 7.36 -15.15
C PRO A 90 -8.17 8.41 -14.07
N ALA A 91 -7.77 7.96 -12.88
CA ALA A 91 -6.97 8.82 -11.99
C ALA A 91 -5.62 9.15 -12.66
N ILE A 92 -5.02 10.28 -12.34
CA ILE A 92 -3.78 10.76 -12.96
C ILE A 92 -2.81 11.04 -11.83
N VAL A 93 -1.63 10.45 -11.90
CA VAL A 93 -0.58 10.65 -10.89
C VAL A 93 0.71 11.08 -11.55
N ASN A 94 1.37 12.08 -10.96
CA ASN A 94 2.74 12.44 -11.33
C ASN A 94 3.73 11.67 -10.45
N ILE A 95 4.82 11.19 -11.02
CA ILE A 95 5.89 10.49 -10.31
C ILE A 95 7.23 11.13 -10.71
N GLY A 96 8.02 11.55 -9.73
CA GLY A 96 9.31 12.19 -9.94
C GLY A 96 10.35 11.76 -8.91
N GLY A 97 11.62 12.05 -9.21
CA GLY A 97 12.74 11.72 -8.34
C GLY A 97 13.20 12.92 -7.54
N VAL A 98 13.41 12.75 -6.25
CA VAL A 98 13.93 13.78 -5.34
C VAL A 98 15.28 13.37 -4.73
N GLY A 99 15.94 14.31 -4.04
CA GLY A 99 17.26 14.12 -3.45
C GLY A 99 17.24 13.51 -2.05
N ASP A 100 16.08 13.41 -1.42
CA ASP A 100 15.93 12.98 -0.04
C ASP A 100 16.18 11.48 0.15
N ASP A 101 16.54 11.08 1.37
CA ASP A 101 16.55 9.67 1.80
C ASP A 101 15.15 9.23 2.24
N ASN A 102 14.15 9.44 1.37
CA ASN A 102 12.75 9.13 1.65
C ASN A 102 11.95 8.84 0.37
N ALA A 103 10.75 8.26 0.50
CA ALA A 103 9.72 8.31 -0.52
C ALA A 103 8.44 8.82 0.14
N TYR A 104 7.66 9.62 -0.57
CA TYR A 104 6.45 10.20 0.02
C TYR A 104 5.43 10.61 -1.04
N ALA A 105 4.17 10.66 -0.61
CA ALA A 105 3.03 11.09 -1.39
C ALA A 105 2.61 12.53 -1.03
N PHE A 106 2.48 13.40 -2.02
CA PHE A 106 1.70 14.63 -1.87
C PHE A 106 0.26 14.37 -2.31
N VAL A 107 -0.68 14.60 -1.41
CA VAL A 107 -2.08 14.17 -1.56
C VAL A 107 -3.01 15.38 -1.57
N PRO A 108 -3.30 15.97 -2.74
CA PRO A 108 -4.24 17.07 -2.85
C PRO A 108 -5.65 16.67 -2.40
N ALA A 109 -6.30 17.55 -1.65
CA ALA A 109 -7.70 17.38 -1.26
C ALA A 109 -8.66 17.60 -2.44
N SER A 110 -9.74 16.82 -2.48
CA SER A 110 -10.86 17.04 -3.40
C SER A 110 -11.86 18.06 -2.81
N PRO A 111 -12.72 18.69 -3.64
CA PRO A 111 -13.79 19.56 -3.13
C PRO A 111 -14.79 18.85 -2.20
N GLY A 112 -15.03 17.55 -2.43
CA GLY A 112 -16.04 16.76 -1.74
C GLY A 112 -15.59 16.11 -0.42
N SER A 113 -14.42 16.48 0.11
CA SER A 113 -13.65 15.77 1.15
C SER A 113 -12.93 14.50 0.65
N GLY A 114 -11.80 14.18 1.25
CA GLY A 114 -10.90 13.11 0.77
C GLY A 114 -9.90 13.59 -0.26
N THR A 115 -9.27 12.64 -0.95
CA THR A 115 -8.21 12.93 -1.92
C THR A 115 -8.77 13.06 -3.33
N LYS A 116 -8.08 13.78 -4.22
CA LYS A 116 -8.51 13.85 -5.63
C LYS A 116 -8.41 12.50 -6.34
N VAL A 117 -7.41 11.67 -6.00
CA VAL A 117 -7.28 10.32 -6.58
C VAL A 117 -8.43 9.42 -6.12
N GLN A 118 -8.80 9.48 -4.84
CA GLN A 118 -9.98 8.78 -4.32
C GLN A 118 -11.23 9.22 -5.06
N ALA A 119 -11.49 10.54 -5.10
CA ALA A 119 -12.66 11.09 -5.76
C ALA A 119 -12.78 10.63 -7.23
N ALA A 120 -11.67 10.70 -7.98
CA ALA A 120 -11.62 10.23 -9.36
C ALA A 120 -11.99 8.73 -9.47
N LEU A 121 -11.44 7.86 -8.61
CA LEU A 121 -11.69 6.42 -8.69
C LEU A 121 -13.07 5.99 -8.16
N THR A 122 -13.69 6.77 -7.28
CA THR A 122 -15.01 6.51 -6.71
C THR A 122 -16.14 7.27 -7.40
N GLY A 123 -15.84 7.98 -8.49
CA GLY A 123 -16.86 8.68 -9.29
C GLY A 123 -17.37 9.99 -8.72
N GLN A 124 -16.62 10.57 -7.77
CA GLN A 124 -16.88 11.89 -7.22
C GLN A 124 -16.13 12.96 -8.02
N ASP A 125 -16.46 14.24 -7.82
CA ASP A 125 -15.74 15.34 -8.44
C ASP A 125 -14.35 15.51 -7.80
N PRO A 126 -13.24 15.27 -8.52
CA PRO A 126 -11.90 15.49 -7.98
C PRO A 126 -11.51 16.97 -7.98
N GLY A 127 -12.31 17.85 -8.59
CA GLY A 127 -11.98 19.25 -8.82
C GLY A 127 -10.82 19.45 -9.81
N GLU A 128 -10.25 20.65 -9.80
CA GLU A 128 -9.15 20.98 -10.71
C GLU A 128 -7.89 20.15 -10.45
N LEU A 129 -7.19 19.80 -11.53
CA LEU A 129 -5.92 19.09 -11.47
C LEU A 129 -4.81 20.00 -10.92
N HIS A 130 -3.99 19.45 -10.03
CA HIS A 130 -2.78 20.13 -9.55
C HIS A 130 -1.61 19.67 -10.45
N TYR A 131 -0.93 20.61 -11.12
CA TYR A 131 0.11 20.30 -12.13
C TYR A 131 -0.30 19.21 -13.16
N GLY A 132 -1.59 19.20 -13.54
CA GLY A 132 -2.15 18.23 -14.48
C GLY A 132 -2.33 16.81 -13.92
N ALA A 133 -2.34 16.63 -12.60
CA ALA A 133 -2.62 15.36 -11.94
C ALA A 133 -3.57 15.50 -10.74
N HIS A 134 -4.10 14.35 -10.31
CA HIS A 134 -4.90 14.20 -9.10
C HIS A 134 -4.02 13.95 -7.86
N GLY A 135 -2.85 13.31 -8.02
CA GLY A 135 -1.93 13.00 -6.93
C GLY A 135 -0.48 12.92 -7.38
N MET A 136 0.46 12.92 -6.45
CA MET A 136 1.89 12.94 -6.74
C MET A 136 2.68 12.05 -5.79
N VAL A 137 3.68 11.36 -6.32
CA VAL A 137 4.60 10.52 -5.54
C VAL A 137 6.03 10.89 -5.87
N MET A 138 6.84 11.04 -4.83
CA MET A 138 8.26 11.39 -4.93
C MET A 138 9.11 10.23 -4.46
N ILE A 139 10.11 9.88 -5.28
CA ILE A 139 11.03 8.76 -5.02
C ILE A 139 12.42 9.33 -4.75
N GLY A 140 12.86 9.25 -3.50
CA GLY A 140 14.21 9.61 -3.08
C GLY A 140 15.21 8.46 -3.24
N GLN A 141 16.21 8.40 -2.36
CA GLN A 141 17.40 7.54 -2.48
C GLN A 141 17.60 6.57 -1.31
N MET A 142 16.56 5.80 -0.96
CA MET A 142 16.54 4.91 0.22
C MET A 142 17.25 3.56 0.06
N GLY A 143 18.27 3.45 -0.78
CA GLY A 143 18.97 2.16 -0.97
C GLY A 143 18.07 1.03 -1.50
N PHE A 144 17.09 1.36 -2.34
CA PHE A 144 16.13 0.43 -2.92
C PHE A 144 16.79 -0.77 -3.64
N SER A 145 16.09 -1.90 -3.64
CA SER A 145 16.45 -3.04 -4.49
C SER A 145 16.15 -2.74 -5.96
N SER A 146 17.16 -2.89 -6.82
CA SER A 146 17.00 -2.82 -8.27
C SER A 146 16.65 -4.16 -8.90
N GLU A 147 16.46 -5.22 -8.09
CA GLU A 147 16.04 -6.52 -8.61
C GLU A 147 14.63 -6.45 -9.20
N ALA A 148 14.36 -7.29 -10.19
CA ALA A 148 13.04 -7.35 -10.80
C ALA A 148 11.99 -7.70 -9.74
N TYR A 149 10.86 -7.00 -9.75
CA TYR A 149 9.78 -7.28 -8.82
C TYR A 149 9.19 -8.68 -9.06
N ILE A 150 9.24 -9.51 -8.01
CA ILE A 150 8.56 -10.79 -7.94
C ILE A 150 7.52 -10.68 -6.82
N PRO A 151 6.21 -10.80 -7.12
CA PRO A 151 5.18 -10.80 -6.09
C PRO A 151 5.45 -11.87 -5.05
N SER A 152 5.47 -11.48 -3.78
CA SER A 152 5.74 -12.39 -2.67
C SER A 152 5.00 -11.91 -1.43
N GLN A 153 4.62 -12.86 -0.58
CA GLN A 153 4.09 -12.59 0.76
C GLN A 153 5.11 -11.97 1.70
N LEU A 154 6.39 -12.19 1.43
CA LEU A 154 7.50 -11.78 2.28
C LEU A 154 8.52 -10.97 1.47
N PRO A 155 9.31 -10.11 2.12
CA PRO A 155 10.45 -9.47 1.49
C PRO A 155 11.39 -10.51 0.86
N MET A 156 11.81 -10.26 -0.38
CA MET A 156 12.66 -11.18 -1.15
C MET A 156 14.16 -10.88 -1.01
N THR A 157 14.50 -9.67 -0.55
CA THR A 157 15.89 -9.21 -0.41
C THR A 157 16.05 -8.46 0.91
N ALA A 158 17.29 -8.24 1.34
CA ALA A 158 17.60 -7.41 2.50
C ALA A 158 17.49 -5.89 2.23
N LYS A 159 17.33 -5.48 0.97
CA LYS A 159 17.13 -4.08 0.57
C LYS A 159 15.65 -3.70 0.60
N ILE A 160 15.38 -2.40 0.68
CA ILE A 160 14.02 -1.86 0.66
C ILE A 160 13.37 -2.17 -0.70
N GLY A 161 12.18 -2.77 -0.67
CA GLY A 161 11.42 -3.11 -1.86
C GLY A 161 10.62 -1.91 -2.37
N LEU A 162 11.04 -1.32 -3.50
CA LEU A 162 10.38 -0.12 -4.04
C LEU A 162 8.91 -0.37 -4.40
N THR A 163 8.52 -1.51 -4.96
CA THR A 163 7.10 -1.79 -5.20
C THR A 163 6.27 -1.74 -3.92
N SER A 164 6.76 -2.26 -2.79
CA SER A 164 6.04 -2.20 -1.52
C SER A 164 5.91 -0.77 -1.00
N VAL A 165 6.98 0.03 -1.10
CA VAL A 165 6.93 1.47 -0.76
C VAL A 165 5.95 2.20 -1.67
N MET A 166 5.95 1.93 -2.98
CA MET A 166 4.98 2.55 -3.88
C MET A 166 3.54 2.09 -3.59
N ILE A 167 3.31 0.84 -3.18
CA ILE A 167 1.98 0.40 -2.71
C ILE A 167 1.54 1.24 -1.51
N HIS A 168 2.44 1.48 -0.55
CA HIS A 168 2.22 2.33 0.62
C HIS A 168 1.89 3.77 0.21
N GLU A 169 2.73 4.42 -0.60
CA GLU A 169 2.48 5.81 -1.03
C GLU A 169 1.18 5.97 -1.82
N PHE A 170 0.83 4.98 -2.65
CA PHE A 170 -0.46 4.98 -3.32
C PHE A 170 -1.63 4.74 -2.36
N ALA A 171 -1.44 4.05 -1.22
CA ALA A 171 -2.50 3.94 -0.21
C ALA A 171 -2.90 5.33 0.33
N HIS A 172 -1.92 6.20 0.58
CA HIS A 172 -2.20 7.59 0.98
C HIS A 172 -2.96 8.35 -0.12
N GLN A 173 -2.57 8.17 -1.38
CA GLN A 173 -3.33 8.72 -2.51
C GLN A 173 -4.78 8.22 -2.56
N LEU A 174 -5.02 6.99 -2.11
CA LEU A 174 -6.36 6.40 -2.03
C LEU A 174 -7.15 6.86 -0.78
N GLY A 175 -6.62 7.78 0.02
CA GLY A 175 -7.31 8.32 1.20
C GLY A 175 -7.07 7.55 2.48
N PHE A 176 -6.06 6.66 2.52
CA PHE A 176 -5.53 6.09 3.75
C PHE A 176 -4.68 7.14 4.49
N SER A 177 -5.28 8.22 4.97
CA SER A 177 -4.59 9.31 5.66
C SER A 177 -5.58 10.15 6.44
N SER A 178 -5.18 10.64 7.61
CA SER A 178 -5.99 11.58 8.39
C SER A 178 -5.94 12.98 7.78
N THR A 179 -7.01 13.75 7.97
CA THR A 179 -7.06 15.17 7.61
C THR A 179 -6.90 15.97 8.89
N ILE A 180 -5.69 16.47 9.12
CA ILE A 180 -5.36 17.27 10.31
C ILE A 180 -4.76 18.60 9.85
N SER A 181 -5.32 19.69 10.37
CA SER A 181 -4.74 21.02 10.27
C SER A 181 -3.87 21.25 11.50
N TYR A 182 -2.63 21.69 11.29
CA TYR A 182 -1.72 22.00 12.38
C TYR A 182 -1.08 23.36 12.20
N GLU A 183 -1.01 24.10 13.29
CA GLU A 183 -0.14 25.27 13.40
C GLU A 183 1.18 24.82 14.02
N ARG A 184 2.27 24.90 13.25
CA ARG A 184 3.59 24.52 13.71
C ARG A 184 4.30 25.74 14.31
N SER A 185 4.42 25.75 15.63
CA SER A 185 5.40 26.58 16.34
C SER A 185 6.68 25.74 16.57
N PRO A 186 7.88 26.36 16.66
CA PRO A 186 9.12 25.64 16.96
C PRO A 186 9.11 24.81 18.25
N TYR A 187 8.12 25.00 19.14
CA TYR A 187 8.02 24.31 20.44
C TYR A 187 6.70 23.56 20.66
N ALA A 188 5.78 23.59 19.69
CA ALA A 188 4.39 23.21 19.93
C ALA A 188 3.67 22.85 18.63
N LEU A 189 3.02 21.67 18.61
CA LEU A 189 2.05 21.30 17.59
C LEU A 189 0.63 21.56 18.11
N SER A 190 -0.10 22.48 17.49
CA SER A 190 -1.53 22.67 17.77
C SER A 190 -2.35 22.07 16.63
N GLY A 191 -2.77 20.81 16.80
CA GLY A 191 -3.55 20.06 15.81
C GLY A 191 -5.06 20.15 16.03
N HIS A 192 -5.83 20.31 14.96
CA HIS A 192 -7.28 20.20 14.96
C HIS A 192 -7.77 19.53 13.67
N PHE A 193 -8.94 18.91 13.72
CA PHE A 193 -9.62 18.50 12.50
C PHE A 193 -10.26 19.71 11.83
N PRO A 194 -10.14 19.87 10.50
CA PRO A 194 -10.85 20.94 9.79
C PRO A 194 -12.38 20.71 9.82
N GLU A 195 -13.14 21.72 9.39
CA GLU A 195 -14.62 21.65 9.27
C GLU A 195 -15.11 20.63 8.23
N ALA A 196 -14.25 20.23 7.31
CA ALA A 196 -14.51 19.15 6.36
C ALA A 196 -13.45 18.05 6.55
N ILE A 197 -13.84 16.95 7.18
CA ILE A 197 -12.96 15.79 7.40
C ILE A 197 -13.17 14.74 6.32
N ASN A 198 -12.12 14.03 5.94
CA ASN A 198 -12.23 12.93 4.98
C ASN A 198 -12.84 11.66 5.61
N GLY A 199 -13.19 10.70 4.76
CA GLY A 199 -13.75 9.42 5.18
C GLY A 199 -12.85 8.64 6.14
N TRP A 200 -11.52 8.77 6.05
CA TRP A 200 -10.61 8.12 7.00
C TRP A 200 -10.76 8.69 8.41
N THR A 201 -10.65 10.01 8.51
CA THR A 201 -10.75 10.77 9.76
C THR A 201 -12.11 10.58 10.41
N ASP A 202 -13.18 10.57 9.62
CA ASP A 202 -14.54 10.34 10.08
C ASP A 202 -14.68 8.97 10.78
N HIS A 203 -13.87 7.97 10.44
CA HIS A 203 -13.86 6.65 11.07
C HIS A 203 -12.84 6.50 12.21
N LEU A 204 -12.15 7.58 12.61
CA LEU A 204 -11.23 7.55 13.75
C LEU A 204 -11.98 7.65 15.08
N TYR A 205 -11.50 6.88 16.04
CA TYR A 205 -11.91 6.89 17.43
C TYR A 205 -10.70 7.16 18.33
N ASP A 206 -10.93 7.94 19.37
CA ASP A 206 -9.91 8.35 20.33
C ASP A 206 -9.66 7.29 21.41
N ASP A 207 -8.77 7.58 22.37
CA ASP A 207 -8.42 6.69 23.48
C ASP A 207 -9.59 6.30 24.38
N ASN A 208 -10.71 7.03 24.30
CA ASN A 208 -11.91 6.83 25.09
C ASN A 208 -13.09 6.32 24.24
N GLY A 209 -12.83 5.92 22.99
CA GLY A 209 -13.84 5.40 22.06
C GLY A 209 -14.79 6.47 21.54
N LYS A 210 -14.40 7.75 21.56
CA LYS A 210 -15.17 8.84 20.96
C LYS A 210 -14.77 9.02 19.51
N ARG A 211 -15.76 9.07 18.62
CA ARG A 211 -15.56 9.31 17.18
C ARG A 211 -15.09 10.74 16.92
N ALA A 212 -14.20 10.90 15.94
CA ALA A 212 -13.74 12.20 15.47
C ALA A 212 -14.90 13.04 14.95
N LYS A 213 -14.79 14.36 15.09
CA LYS A 213 -15.76 15.33 14.59
C LYS A 213 -15.06 16.47 13.84
N PRO A 214 -15.73 17.09 12.86
CA PRO A 214 -15.22 18.31 12.23
C PRO A 214 -14.96 19.42 13.24
N GLY A 215 -13.91 20.22 12.99
CA GLY A 215 -13.52 21.36 13.85
C GLY A 215 -12.92 20.97 15.21
N GLN A 216 -12.86 19.68 15.54
CA GLN A 216 -12.49 19.24 16.89
C GLN A 216 -10.99 19.43 17.15
N THR A 217 -10.67 19.99 18.31
CA THR A 217 -9.27 20.11 18.77
C THR A 217 -8.73 18.73 19.15
N ILE A 218 -7.48 18.46 18.77
CA ILE A 218 -6.82 17.20 19.08
C ILE A 218 -5.91 17.38 20.30
N TYR A 219 -6.09 16.51 21.30
CA TYR A 219 -5.27 16.50 22.49
C TYR A 219 -4.38 15.25 22.48
N CYS A 220 -3.07 15.45 22.34
CA CYS A 220 -2.09 14.37 22.22
C CYS A 220 -0.84 14.66 23.06
N SER A 221 0.00 13.63 23.28
CA SER A 221 1.22 13.72 24.09
C SER A 221 2.27 14.70 23.55
N ALA A 222 2.28 14.91 22.22
CA ALA A 222 3.16 15.87 21.53
C ALA A 222 2.46 17.20 21.19
N CYS A 223 1.18 17.33 21.53
CA CYS A 223 0.37 18.50 21.19
C CYS A 223 0.46 19.57 22.27
N ALA A 224 0.46 20.85 21.88
CA ALA A 224 0.41 21.97 22.80
C ALA A 224 -1.01 22.35 23.25
N ASN A 225 -2.03 21.77 22.61
CA ASN A 225 -3.43 22.02 22.92
C ASN A 225 -3.74 21.69 24.38
N PRO A 226 -4.45 22.57 25.10
CA PRO A 226 -4.83 22.32 26.49
C PRO A 226 -5.87 21.20 26.58
N ARG A 227 -5.94 20.57 27.73
CA ARG A 227 -7.04 19.65 28.04
C ARG A 227 -8.35 20.43 28.07
N ALA A 228 -9.37 19.93 27.37
CA ALA A 228 -10.74 20.41 27.45
C ALA A 228 -11.73 19.23 27.41
N ASP A 229 -13.01 19.48 27.67
CA ASP A 229 -14.04 18.43 27.77
C ASP A 229 -14.46 17.85 26.41
N ASP A 230 -14.34 18.63 25.33
CA ASP A 230 -14.69 18.26 23.95
C ASP A 230 -13.46 18.25 23.03
N VAL A 231 -12.50 17.37 23.33
CA VAL A 231 -11.31 17.12 22.51
C VAL A 231 -11.31 15.69 21.98
N PHE A 232 -10.57 15.47 20.90
CA PHE A 232 -10.18 14.15 20.44
C PHE A 232 -8.91 13.72 21.18
N ASP A 233 -9.02 12.80 22.15
CA ASP A 233 -7.93 12.47 23.10
C ASP A 233 -7.10 11.28 22.61
N LEU A 234 -5.85 11.53 22.21
CA LEU A 234 -4.88 10.54 21.73
C LEU A 234 -3.62 10.45 22.62
N ARG A 235 -3.68 10.91 23.88
CA ARG A 235 -2.49 10.95 24.75
C ARG A 235 -1.91 9.60 25.11
N ARG A 236 -2.72 8.55 25.12
CA ARG A 236 -2.34 7.17 25.42
C ARG A 236 -1.98 6.38 24.18
N ASP A 237 -2.07 6.99 23.01
CA ASP A 237 -1.69 6.39 21.72
C ASP A 237 -2.46 5.09 21.43
N ARG A 238 -3.76 5.10 21.76
CA ARG A 238 -4.70 3.98 21.64
C ARG A 238 -5.86 4.28 20.70
N GLY A 239 -5.73 5.31 19.88
CA GLY A 239 -6.69 5.60 18.83
C GLY A 239 -6.82 4.43 17.86
N TYR A 240 -7.96 4.37 17.17
CA TYR A 240 -8.20 3.33 16.18
C TYR A 240 -9.15 3.79 15.06
N PHE A 241 -8.99 3.22 13.88
CA PHE A 241 -9.96 3.29 12.80
C PHE A 241 -10.98 2.16 12.97
N ALA A 242 -12.27 2.48 12.94
CA ALA A 242 -13.32 1.46 12.91
C ALA A 242 -14.46 1.85 11.96
N GLY A 243 -14.85 0.90 11.13
CA GLY A 243 -16.03 0.94 10.29
C GLY A 243 -16.73 -0.41 10.23
N LYS A 244 -17.78 -0.51 9.41
CA LYS A 244 -18.59 -1.72 9.29
C LYS A 244 -17.76 -2.91 8.81
N TYR A 245 -16.98 -2.71 7.77
CA TYR A 245 -16.20 -3.75 7.13
C TYR A 245 -14.97 -4.14 7.96
N VAL A 246 -14.31 -3.17 8.60
CA VAL A 246 -13.25 -3.45 9.56
C VAL A 246 -13.77 -4.27 10.73
N SER A 247 -14.92 -3.91 11.30
CA SER A 247 -15.54 -4.67 12.41
C SER A 247 -15.88 -6.11 12.02
N GLU A 248 -16.35 -6.32 10.79
CA GLU A 248 -16.63 -7.65 10.22
C GLU A 248 -15.36 -8.51 10.16
N VAL A 249 -14.25 -7.96 9.64
CA VAL A 249 -12.98 -8.68 9.48
C VAL A 249 -12.32 -8.98 10.83
N LEU A 250 -12.32 -8.01 11.74
CA LEU A 250 -11.71 -8.18 13.06
C LEU A 250 -12.51 -9.13 13.95
N ALA A 251 -13.82 -9.29 13.72
CA ALA A 251 -14.69 -10.22 14.42
C ALA A 251 -14.58 -10.12 15.96
N GLY A 252 -14.46 -8.90 16.48
CA GLY A 252 -14.33 -8.62 17.92
C GLY A 252 -12.94 -8.86 18.52
N ALA A 253 -11.92 -9.18 17.72
CA ALA A 253 -10.55 -9.37 18.19
C ALA A 253 -9.93 -8.10 18.79
N MET A 254 -10.34 -6.94 18.28
CA MET A 254 -9.91 -5.61 18.71
C MET A 254 -10.99 -4.58 18.31
N PRO A 255 -11.05 -3.38 18.95
CA PRO A 255 -12.10 -2.39 18.67
C PRO A 255 -12.01 -1.78 17.26
N GLY A 256 -10.84 -1.85 16.62
CA GLY A 256 -10.58 -1.34 15.28
C GLY A 256 -9.12 -1.51 14.92
N ILE A 257 -8.72 -1.01 13.75
CA ILE A 257 -7.32 -0.98 13.32
C ILE A 257 -6.61 0.09 14.15
N PRO A 258 -5.57 -0.25 14.92
CA PRO A 258 -4.89 0.73 15.74
C PRO A 258 -4.23 1.81 14.87
N VAL A 259 -4.26 3.05 15.35
CA VAL A 259 -3.54 4.20 14.77
C VAL A 259 -2.80 4.92 15.88
N ARG A 260 -1.75 5.67 15.53
CA ARG A 260 -0.90 6.33 16.53
C ARG A 260 -0.49 7.75 16.14
N VAL A 261 -0.07 8.49 17.15
CA VAL A 261 0.51 9.84 17.10
C VAL A 261 2.01 9.79 16.87
N MET A 262 2.67 8.78 17.45
CA MET A 262 4.12 8.69 17.47
C MET A 262 4.59 7.48 16.65
N ASN A 263 5.73 7.66 15.99
CA ASN A 263 6.53 6.57 15.43
C ASN A 263 7.10 5.68 16.55
N GLU A 264 7.57 4.49 16.19
CA GLU A 264 8.23 3.58 17.15
C GLU A 264 9.49 4.20 17.79
N ASP A 265 10.17 5.10 17.07
CA ASP A 265 11.35 5.83 17.58
C ASP A 265 11.00 7.07 18.43
N GLY A 266 9.71 7.33 18.67
CA GLY A 266 9.23 8.44 19.47
C GLY A 266 9.21 9.79 18.74
N ARG A 267 9.38 9.81 17.41
CA ARG A 267 9.13 11.00 16.59
C ARG A 267 7.64 11.17 16.32
N LEU A 268 7.20 12.41 16.15
CA LEU A 268 5.84 12.70 15.72
C LEU A 268 5.63 12.23 14.27
N ASP A 269 4.59 11.43 14.04
CA ASP A 269 4.05 11.16 12.71
C ASP A 269 3.16 12.34 12.31
N ALA A 270 3.46 13.08 11.25
CA ALA A 270 2.62 14.22 10.85
C ALA A 270 2.29 14.12 9.35
N PRO A 271 1.00 14.01 8.96
CA PRO A 271 -0.20 14.00 9.81
C PRO A 271 -0.39 12.67 10.56
N PHE A 272 -0.45 12.71 11.89
CA PHE A 272 -0.59 11.51 12.72
C PHE A 272 -1.93 10.79 12.49
N ALA A 273 -2.00 9.54 12.93
CA ALA A 273 -3.15 8.66 12.71
C ALA A 273 -3.47 8.43 11.23
N SER A 274 -2.48 8.61 10.35
CA SER A 274 -2.54 8.28 8.92
C SER A 274 -2.05 6.87 8.60
N HIS A 275 -1.55 6.17 9.61
CA HIS A 275 -0.90 4.87 9.50
C HIS A 275 -1.64 3.83 10.32
N SER A 276 -1.65 2.61 9.81
CA SER A 276 -2.23 1.45 10.45
C SER A 276 -1.14 0.75 11.26
N GLU A 277 -1.36 0.60 12.55
CA GLU A 277 -0.39 0.03 13.48
C GLU A 277 -0.63 -1.47 13.73
N LEU A 278 -1.15 -2.16 12.71
CA LEU A 278 -1.23 -3.62 12.73
C LEU A 278 0.18 -4.21 12.74
N LYS A 279 0.38 -5.29 13.49
CA LYS A 279 1.69 -5.91 13.69
C LYS A 279 2.34 -6.29 12.36
N ASN A 280 3.56 -5.81 12.13
CA ASN A 280 4.37 -6.01 10.93
C ASN A 280 3.75 -5.52 9.62
N SER A 281 2.73 -4.66 9.66
CA SER A 281 2.04 -4.18 8.47
C SER A 281 2.88 -3.23 7.62
N LEU A 282 2.60 -3.20 6.31
CA LEU A 282 3.18 -2.25 5.37
C LEU A 282 2.83 -0.79 5.72
N MET A 283 1.67 -0.54 6.31
CA MET A 283 1.24 0.82 6.69
C MET A 283 1.60 1.19 8.12
N SER A 284 2.50 0.47 8.78
CA SER A 284 2.88 0.69 10.19
C SER A 284 4.26 1.33 10.34
N HIS A 285 4.46 2.07 11.44
CA HIS A 285 5.79 2.60 11.78
C HIS A 285 6.70 1.60 12.49
N GLN A 286 6.40 0.31 12.41
CA GLN A 286 7.22 -0.72 13.05
C GLN A 286 8.54 -0.88 12.30
N GLN A 287 9.64 -0.91 13.04
CA GLN A 287 10.99 -1.19 12.55
C GLN A 287 11.06 -2.54 11.84
N TYR A 288 10.23 -3.49 12.27
CA TYR A 288 10.07 -4.77 11.61
C TYR A 288 8.71 -4.85 10.90
N GLY A 289 8.74 -4.66 9.57
CA GLY A 289 7.65 -4.97 8.67
C GLY A 289 8.00 -6.17 7.80
N ASN A 290 7.11 -7.17 7.72
CA ASN A 290 7.27 -8.32 6.82
C ASN A 290 6.10 -8.49 5.84
N TYR A 291 5.13 -7.56 5.89
CA TYR A 291 4.13 -7.41 4.86
C TYR A 291 4.65 -6.52 3.75
N THR A 292 4.56 -7.02 2.52
CA THR A 292 4.93 -6.31 1.29
C THR A 292 3.73 -5.64 0.63
N PHE A 293 2.54 -5.76 1.22
CA PHE A 293 1.24 -5.25 0.76
C PHE A 293 0.24 -5.17 1.93
N LEU A 294 -0.97 -4.67 1.70
CA LEU A 294 -1.98 -4.45 2.75
C LEU A 294 -2.64 -5.75 3.27
N MET A 295 -2.87 -5.81 4.58
CA MET A 295 -3.67 -6.85 5.23
C MET A 295 -5.16 -6.71 4.92
N GLU A 296 -5.94 -7.78 5.17
CA GLU A 296 -7.39 -7.76 4.91
C GLU A 296 -8.11 -6.63 5.64
N ALA A 297 -7.75 -6.35 6.90
CA ALA A 297 -8.36 -5.29 7.68
C ALA A 297 -8.11 -3.91 7.04
N GLU A 298 -6.92 -3.67 6.50
CA GLU A 298 -6.60 -2.39 5.83
C GLU A 298 -7.35 -2.25 4.50
N LEU A 299 -7.55 -3.34 3.76
CA LEU A 299 -8.45 -3.34 2.60
C LEU A 299 -9.92 -3.12 3.01
N ALA A 300 -10.33 -3.61 4.17
CA ALA A 300 -11.65 -3.35 4.71
C ALA A 300 -11.84 -1.88 5.10
N ALA A 301 -10.79 -1.20 5.60
CA ALA A 301 -10.80 0.24 5.85
C ALA A 301 -11.03 1.03 4.55
N LEU A 302 -10.40 0.62 3.45
CA LEU A 302 -10.68 1.21 2.13
C LEU A 302 -12.16 1.03 1.72
N GLN A 303 -12.79 -0.09 2.02
CA GLN A 303 -14.22 -0.26 1.76
C GLN A 303 -15.10 0.63 2.64
N ASP A 304 -14.73 0.82 3.91
CA ASP A 304 -15.44 1.71 4.82
C ASP A 304 -15.38 3.19 4.37
N ILE A 305 -14.32 3.60 3.65
CA ILE A 305 -14.20 4.93 3.04
C ILE A 305 -14.73 5.04 1.60
N GLY A 306 -15.40 4.00 1.09
CA GLY A 306 -16.21 4.08 -0.13
C GLY A 306 -15.72 3.28 -1.34
N TYR A 307 -14.65 2.49 -1.22
CA TYR A 307 -14.20 1.65 -2.34
C TYR A 307 -15.02 0.37 -2.50
N SER A 308 -15.21 -0.05 -3.76
CA SER A 308 -15.73 -1.36 -4.10
C SER A 308 -14.58 -2.36 -4.26
N ILE A 309 -14.45 -3.28 -3.30
CA ILE A 309 -13.39 -4.30 -3.25
C ILE A 309 -14.02 -5.67 -3.01
N ASP A 310 -13.65 -6.66 -3.82
CA ASP A 310 -13.95 -8.07 -3.51
C ASP A 310 -12.83 -8.63 -2.63
N ARG A 311 -12.88 -8.37 -1.31
CA ARG A 311 -11.88 -8.88 -0.36
C ARG A 311 -11.74 -10.39 -0.42
N ARG A 312 -12.82 -11.13 -0.69
CA ARG A 312 -12.82 -12.59 -0.77
C ARG A 312 -12.07 -13.13 -1.98
N LYS A 313 -11.76 -12.29 -2.97
CA LYS A 313 -10.77 -12.57 -4.03
C LYS A 313 -9.34 -12.60 -3.47
N LEU A 314 -9.01 -11.78 -2.48
CA LEU A 314 -7.65 -11.65 -1.95
C LEU A 314 -7.43 -12.40 -0.65
N PHE A 315 -8.44 -12.53 0.20
CA PHE A 315 -8.39 -13.19 1.48
C PHE A 315 -9.59 -14.11 1.63
N GLY A 316 -9.36 -15.43 1.70
CA GLY A 316 -10.45 -16.40 1.88
C GLY A 316 -11.08 -16.31 3.27
N TYR A 317 -10.24 -16.30 4.30
CA TYR A 317 -10.63 -16.09 5.69
C TYR A 317 -9.45 -15.57 6.52
N SER A 318 -9.72 -14.69 7.49
CA SER A 318 -8.69 -14.14 8.38
C SER A 318 -9.09 -14.32 9.85
N ILE A 319 -8.12 -14.67 10.70
CA ILE A 319 -8.28 -14.87 12.14
C ILE A 319 -7.41 -13.84 12.87
N TYR A 320 -8.02 -12.73 13.29
CA TYR A 320 -7.35 -11.69 14.07
C TYR A 320 -7.30 -11.99 15.58
N GLY A 321 -8.29 -12.72 16.10
CA GLY A 321 -8.37 -13.07 17.53
C GLY A 321 -7.31 -14.09 17.94
N SER A 322 -7.00 -14.10 19.25
CA SER A 322 -6.00 -14.98 19.86
C SER A 322 -6.65 -16.00 20.80
N GLY A 323 -6.00 -17.15 21.03
CA GLY A 323 -6.47 -18.18 21.96
C GLY A 323 -7.72 -18.94 21.50
N LEU A 324 -8.04 -18.89 20.22
CA LEU A 324 -9.27 -19.45 19.66
C LEU A 324 -9.11 -20.91 19.25
N ASN A 325 -10.20 -21.68 19.31
CA ASN A 325 -10.32 -22.98 18.65
C ASN A 325 -11.21 -22.84 17.43
N VAL A 326 -10.63 -22.88 16.23
CA VAL A 326 -11.32 -22.56 14.98
C VAL A 326 -11.33 -23.76 14.04
N VAL A 327 -12.52 -24.13 13.56
CA VAL A 327 -12.68 -25.00 12.39
C VAL A 327 -13.01 -24.10 11.20
N ASN A 328 -12.09 -23.98 10.25
CA ASN A 328 -12.29 -23.16 9.07
C ASN A 328 -12.85 -23.99 7.90
N ASP A 329 -14.10 -23.70 7.57
CA ASP A 329 -14.85 -24.26 6.44
C ASP A 329 -14.89 -23.34 5.22
N ASN A 330 -14.28 -22.16 5.31
CA ASN A 330 -14.24 -21.23 4.20
C ASN A 330 -13.23 -21.72 3.15
N PRO A 331 -13.66 -21.99 1.91
CA PRO A 331 -12.74 -22.29 0.82
C PRO A 331 -12.07 -21.02 0.31
N PHE A 332 -11.01 -21.19 -0.48
CA PHE A 332 -10.44 -20.09 -1.26
C PHE A 332 -10.25 -20.51 -2.71
N PHE A 333 -11.18 -20.09 -3.57
CA PHE A 333 -11.22 -20.40 -4.99
C PHE A 333 -11.30 -19.12 -5.83
N ALA A 334 -11.25 -19.25 -7.15
CA ALA A 334 -11.59 -18.16 -8.06
C ALA A 334 -12.99 -17.60 -7.75
N ARG A 335 -13.17 -16.30 -7.95
CA ARG A 335 -14.46 -15.61 -7.75
C ARG A 335 -15.25 -15.56 -9.06
N THR A 336 -16.57 -15.51 -8.97
CA THR A 336 -17.43 -15.15 -10.10
C THR A 336 -17.10 -13.74 -10.60
N ALA A 337 -17.48 -13.41 -11.83
CA ALA A 337 -17.14 -12.12 -12.45
C ALA A 337 -17.69 -10.91 -11.67
N ASP A 338 -18.85 -11.05 -11.03
CA ASP A 338 -19.44 -10.04 -10.14
C ASP A 338 -18.79 -10.02 -8.74
N GLY A 339 -18.02 -11.05 -8.38
CA GLY A 339 -17.32 -11.20 -7.12
C GLY A 339 -18.22 -11.63 -5.95
N THR A 340 -19.38 -12.21 -6.22
CA THR A 340 -20.36 -12.59 -5.17
C THR A 340 -20.16 -14.01 -4.65
N ALA A 341 -19.66 -14.94 -5.48
CA ALA A 341 -19.49 -16.34 -5.13
C ALA A 341 -18.12 -16.91 -5.54
N TYR A 342 -17.80 -18.08 -5.00
CA TYR A 342 -16.66 -18.88 -5.46
C TYR A 342 -17.06 -19.79 -6.62
N LEU A 343 -16.15 -19.93 -7.59
CA LEU A 343 -16.19 -20.96 -8.62
C LEU A 343 -15.59 -22.25 -8.01
N PRO A 344 -16.38 -23.32 -7.80
CA PRO A 344 -15.91 -24.52 -7.14
C PRO A 344 -14.65 -25.10 -7.81
N ASN A 345 -13.69 -25.55 -6.99
CA ASN A 345 -12.49 -26.27 -7.44
C ASN A 345 -11.65 -25.53 -8.50
N THR A 346 -11.73 -24.20 -8.55
CA THR A 346 -11.00 -23.38 -9.51
C THR A 346 -9.96 -22.54 -8.79
N TYR A 347 -8.72 -22.51 -9.29
CA TYR A 347 -7.65 -21.73 -8.69
C TYR A 347 -7.97 -20.25 -8.70
N ASN A 348 -7.86 -19.61 -7.53
CA ASN A 348 -7.79 -18.17 -7.45
C ASN A 348 -6.43 -17.71 -7.96
N THR A 349 -6.42 -16.85 -8.98
CA THR A 349 -5.20 -16.33 -9.60
C THR A 349 -4.83 -14.93 -9.11
N ALA A 350 -5.45 -14.44 -8.03
CA ALA A 350 -5.14 -13.14 -7.49
C ALA A 350 -3.66 -13.05 -7.08
N THR A 351 -2.96 -12.00 -7.52
CA THR A 351 -1.48 -11.94 -7.51
C THR A 351 -0.89 -12.25 -6.14
N LEU A 352 -1.46 -11.66 -5.08
CA LEU A 352 -1.01 -11.83 -3.68
C LEU A 352 -2.11 -12.46 -2.80
N GLY A 353 -3.01 -13.25 -3.39
CA GLY A 353 -4.15 -13.84 -2.69
C GLY A 353 -3.75 -14.87 -1.63
N VAL A 354 -4.31 -14.74 -0.42
CA VAL A 354 -4.11 -15.60 0.74
C VAL A 354 -5.40 -16.37 1.04
N GLY A 355 -5.31 -17.71 1.09
CA GLY A 355 -6.48 -18.53 1.43
C GLY A 355 -6.93 -18.40 2.87
N LEU A 356 -6.02 -18.59 3.81
CA LEU A 356 -6.24 -18.40 5.24
C LEU A 356 -5.13 -17.53 5.83
N HIS A 357 -5.50 -16.45 6.51
CA HIS A 357 -4.60 -15.61 7.29
C HIS A 357 -4.82 -15.82 8.79
N VAL A 358 -3.78 -16.15 9.54
CA VAL A 358 -3.81 -16.28 11.00
C VAL A 358 -2.92 -15.21 11.62
N TYR A 359 -3.54 -14.10 12.00
CA TYR A 359 -2.87 -12.95 12.62
C TYR A 359 -2.71 -13.12 14.13
N GLY A 360 -3.77 -13.56 14.82
CA GLY A 360 -3.75 -13.73 16.27
C GLY A 360 -2.94 -14.96 16.73
N SER A 361 -2.52 -14.95 18.00
CA SER A 361 -1.60 -15.93 18.58
C SER A 361 -2.31 -16.97 19.44
N GLY A 362 -1.68 -18.12 19.71
CA GLY A 362 -2.22 -19.15 20.59
C GLY A 362 -3.47 -19.85 20.05
N ASN A 363 -3.75 -19.74 18.74
CA ASN A 363 -4.92 -20.34 18.12
C ASN A 363 -4.70 -21.82 17.83
N THR A 364 -5.76 -22.63 17.97
CA THR A 364 -5.84 -23.97 17.40
C THR A 364 -6.73 -23.94 16.16
N VAL A 365 -6.17 -24.20 14.98
CA VAL A 365 -6.89 -24.08 13.70
C VAL A 365 -6.95 -25.41 12.95
N VAL A 366 -8.16 -25.78 12.54
CA VAL A 366 -8.44 -26.91 11.64
C VAL A 366 -8.93 -26.35 10.31
N GLN A 367 -8.09 -26.37 9.28
CA GLN A 367 -8.52 -26.06 7.91
C GLN A 367 -9.16 -27.30 7.28
N ARG A 368 -10.45 -27.23 6.92
CA ARG A 368 -11.19 -28.35 6.30
C ARG A 368 -11.51 -28.11 4.83
N ALA A 369 -11.81 -26.88 4.43
CA ALA A 369 -12.07 -26.55 3.04
C ALA A 369 -10.76 -26.39 2.24
N ASP A 370 -10.82 -26.57 0.92
CA ASP A 370 -9.67 -26.42 0.04
C ASP A 370 -9.29 -24.95 -0.16
N LEU A 371 -7.98 -24.69 -0.18
CA LEU A 371 -7.40 -23.37 -0.43
C LEU A 371 -6.58 -23.44 -1.72
N LEU A 372 -7.20 -23.09 -2.85
CA LEU A 372 -6.60 -23.17 -4.18
C LEU A 372 -6.08 -21.80 -4.62
N SER A 373 -4.91 -21.42 -4.10
CA SER A 373 -4.21 -20.21 -4.51
C SER A 373 -3.20 -20.52 -5.63
N GLY A 374 -3.21 -19.73 -6.70
CA GLY A 374 -2.37 -19.90 -7.88
C GLY A 374 -1.87 -18.59 -8.49
N GLY A 375 -2.00 -17.47 -7.78
CA GLY A 375 -1.38 -16.20 -8.16
C GLY A 375 0.14 -16.23 -8.01
N ALA A 376 0.84 -15.31 -8.69
CA ALA A 376 2.30 -15.29 -8.77
C ALA A 376 3.02 -15.24 -7.40
N GLY A 377 2.41 -14.56 -6.42
CA GLY A 377 2.83 -14.53 -5.01
C GLY A 377 1.72 -14.98 -4.06
N GLY A 378 0.77 -15.78 -4.56
CA GLY A 378 -0.36 -16.28 -3.78
C GLY A 378 0.06 -17.32 -2.75
N ALA A 379 -0.62 -17.34 -1.61
CA ALA A 379 -0.39 -18.31 -0.54
C ALA A 379 -1.67 -19.06 -0.17
N GLY A 380 -1.52 -20.34 0.18
CA GLY A 380 -2.62 -21.10 0.79
C GLY A 380 -2.90 -20.58 2.20
N ILE A 381 -1.90 -20.61 3.07
CA ILE A 381 -2.01 -20.18 4.47
C ILE A 381 -0.83 -19.25 4.80
N ARG A 382 -1.13 -18.13 5.47
CA ARG A 382 -0.14 -17.24 6.09
C ARG A 382 -0.39 -17.17 7.59
N VAL A 383 0.66 -17.31 8.39
CA VAL A 383 0.60 -17.30 9.86
C VAL A 383 1.58 -16.27 10.39
N ASP A 384 1.06 -15.25 11.08
CA ASP A 384 1.88 -14.21 11.73
C ASP A 384 1.78 -14.27 13.27
N GLY A 385 0.74 -14.92 13.78
CA GLY A 385 0.60 -15.22 15.20
C GLY A 385 1.57 -16.30 15.68
N GLU A 386 1.94 -16.25 16.95
CA GLU A 386 2.82 -17.23 17.58
C GLU A 386 2.03 -18.37 18.25
N ASN A 387 2.69 -19.49 18.57
CA ASN A 387 2.11 -20.62 19.31
C ASN A 387 0.83 -21.20 18.68
N ILE A 388 0.82 -21.38 17.36
CA ILE A 388 -0.34 -21.90 16.64
C ILE A 388 -0.35 -23.43 16.69
N GLY A 389 -1.39 -23.99 17.31
CA GLY A 389 -1.71 -25.41 17.21
C GLY A 389 -2.45 -25.67 15.89
N SER A 390 -1.83 -26.36 14.94
CA SER A 390 -2.49 -26.60 13.65
C SER A 390 -2.77 -28.08 13.42
N GLN A 391 -4.03 -28.41 13.11
CA GLN A 391 -4.40 -29.72 12.60
C GLN A 391 -4.93 -29.56 11.17
N PHE A 392 -4.05 -29.77 10.20
CA PHE A 392 -4.43 -29.79 8.79
C PHE A 392 -4.88 -31.20 8.42
N ARG A 393 -6.20 -31.41 8.24
CA ARG A 393 -6.70 -32.69 7.74
C ARG A 393 -6.42 -32.76 6.24
N ARG A 394 -5.65 -33.76 5.81
CA ARG A 394 -5.40 -34.06 4.39
C ARG A 394 -6.70 -34.48 3.72
N GLY A 395 -7.39 -33.54 3.08
CA GLY A 395 -8.36 -33.86 2.01
C GLY A 395 -7.61 -34.34 0.75
N PRO A 396 -8.25 -35.12 -0.14
CA PRO A 396 -7.62 -35.66 -1.34
C PRO A 396 -7.11 -34.61 -2.35
N ALA A 397 -7.39 -33.32 -2.13
CA ALA A 397 -7.03 -32.20 -3.00
C ALA A 397 -6.10 -31.14 -2.35
N PHE A 398 -5.44 -31.46 -1.24
CA PHE A 398 -4.61 -30.45 -0.55
C PHE A 398 -3.30 -30.15 -1.29
N MET A 399 -3.12 -28.88 -1.66
CA MET A 399 -1.88 -28.27 -2.17
C MET A 399 -1.42 -28.79 -3.54
N ARG A 400 -2.13 -28.43 -4.61
CA ARG A 400 -1.56 -28.43 -5.95
C ARG A 400 -1.22 -26.98 -6.29
N THR A 401 0.05 -26.59 -6.23
CA THR A 401 0.44 -25.41 -7.02
C THR A 401 0.18 -25.76 -8.48
N ALA A 402 -0.43 -24.87 -9.26
CA ALA A 402 -0.51 -25.07 -10.70
C ALA A 402 0.90 -25.40 -11.24
N PRO A 403 1.08 -26.40 -12.10
CA PRO A 403 2.38 -26.65 -12.68
C PRO A 403 2.80 -25.38 -13.43
N MET A 404 3.84 -24.70 -12.94
CA MET A 404 4.57 -23.75 -13.75
C MET A 404 4.92 -24.47 -15.05
N ARG A 405 4.62 -23.85 -16.19
CA ARG A 405 5.20 -24.30 -17.47
C ARG A 405 6.71 -24.22 -17.30
N ALA A 406 7.33 -25.37 -17.06
CA ALA A 406 8.77 -25.49 -17.07
C ALA A 406 9.25 -25.01 -18.44
N ALA A 407 10.05 -23.94 -18.45
CA ALA A 407 10.95 -23.71 -19.56
C ALA A 407 11.75 -25.02 -19.75
N SER A 408 11.78 -25.49 -20.99
CA SER A 408 12.33 -26.77 -21.38
C SER A 408 13.74 -27.01 -20.83
N CYS A 409 13.89 -27.94 -19.89
CA CYS A 409 15.15 -28.61 -19.63
C CYS A 409 14.96 -30.12 -19.84
N SER A 410 15.86 -30.68 -20.66
CA SER A 410 15.90 -32.07 -21.13
C SER A 410 16.05 -33.09 -19.97
N PRO A 411 15.57 -34.34 -20.09
CA PRO A 411 15.40 -35.24 -18.97
C PRO A 411 16.63 -36.13 -18.77
N THR A 412 17.25 -36.08 -17.59
CA THR A 412 17.99 -37.23 -17.05
C THR A 412 18.22 -37.05 -15.55
N ALA A 413 17.40 -37.70 -14.73
CA ALA A 413 17.86 -38.47 -13.56
C ALA A 413 16.68 -39.01 -12.74
N LYS A 414 16.88 -40.24 -12.27
CA LYS A 414 15.96 -41.14 -11.59
C LYS A 414 15.38 -40.60 -10.28
N ILE A 415 14.14 -40.99 -10.07
CA ILE A 415 13.35 -40.99 -8.83
C ILE A 415 14.15 -41.65 -7.69
N ILE A 416 14.36 -40.92 -6.58
CA ILE A 416 14.42 -41.48 -5.23
C ILE A 416 13.61 -40.55 -4.31
N ARG A 417 12.49 -41.08 -3.79
CA ARG A 417 11.67 -40.46 -2.75
C ARG A 417 12.35 -40.64 -1.40
N SER A 418 12.53 -39.56 -0.62
CA SER A 418 12.60 -39.67 0.84
C SER A 418 12.10 -38.40 1.51
N LEU A 419 11.42 -38.60 2.65
CA LEU A 419 10.79 -37.61 3.51
C LEU A 419 11.79 -36.58 4.03
N SER A 420 11.32 -35.34 4.26
CA SER A 420 11.92 -34.46 5.25
C SER A 420 10.81 -33.63 5.92
N VAL A 421 10.54 -33.97 7.18
CA VAL A 421 9.91 -33.08 8.16
C VAL A 421 11.03 -32.16 8.63
N VAL A 422 10.98 -30.88 8.26
CA VAL A 422 11.92 -29.88 8.81
C VAL A 422 11.26 -29.28 10.04
N THR A 423 11.62 -29.80 11.21
CA THR A 423 11.47 -29.09 12.49
C THR A 423 12.61 -28.10 12.61
N CYS A 424 12.34 -26.80 12.46
CA CYS A 424 13.33 -25.76 12.74
C CYS A 424 13.20 -25.33 14.21
N ARG A 425 14.14 -25.75 15.07
CA ARG A 425 14.40 -25.12 16.36
C ARG A 425 15.32 -23.92 16.11
N LEU A 426 14.83 -22.71 16.33
CA LEU A 426 15.69 -21.53 16.39
C LEU A 426 16.40 -21.52 17.75
N SER A 427 17.73 -21.62 17.70
CA SER A 427 18.60 -21.33 18.83
C SER A 427 18.86 -19.82 18.85
N ALA A 428 18.73 -19.24 20.04
CA ALA A 428 19.01 -17.84 20.29
C ALA A 428 20.53 -17.61 20.33
N SER A 429 21.09 -16.96 19.31
CA SER A 429 22.27 -16.11 19.47
C SER A 429 22.43 -15.22 18.24
N MET A 430 22.13 -13.93 18.38
CA MET A 430 22.95 -12.81 17.89
C MET A 430 22.21 -11.50 18.18
N VAL A 431 22.52 -10.97 19.35
CA VAL A 431 22.24 -9.60 19.78
C VAL A 431 23.47 -8.75 19.39
N SER A 432 23.21 -7.50 19.03
CA SER A 432 24.16 -6.38 18.94
C SER A 432 24.98 -6.28 17.64
N GLN A 433 24.51 -5.42 16.73
CA GLN A 433 25.32 -4.36 16.12
C GLN A 433 24.43 -3.45 15.25
N GLN A 434 23.84 -2.42 15.86
CA GLN A 434 23.48 -1.16 15.21
C GLN A 434 23.17 -0.13 16.30
N ALA A 435 24.22 0.23 17.04
CA ALA A 435 24.20 1.34 17.98
C ALA A 435 25.54 2.07 17.89
N SER A 436 25.77 2.73 16.76
CA SER A 436 26.73 3.83 16.62
C SER A 436 26.66 4.31 15.18
N THR A 437 26.10 5.51 14.97
CA THR A 437 26.70 6.64 14.23
C THR A 437 25.57 7.58 13.82
N LEU A 438 25.48 8.74 14.49
CA LEU A 438 25.04 10.06 13.98
C LEU A 438 24.65 10.96 15.16
N ALA A 439 25.68 11.31 15.93
CA ALA A 439 25.74 12.62 16.57
C ALA A 439 26.27 13.61 15.52
N THR A 440 25.88 14.89 15.63
CA THR A 440 26.20 16.03 14.74
C THR A 440 25.35 15.98 13.45
N ILE A 441 24.45 16.92 13.12
CA ILE A 441 24.53 18.40 13.09
C ILE A 441 23.09 18.98 13.18
N ARG A 442 22.99 20.10 13.92
CA ARG A 442 21.94 21.13 14.08
C ARG A 442 20.60 21.01 13.35
#